data_AF-A0A5S9MKW6-F1
#
_entry.id   AF-A0A5S9MKW6-F1
#
_cell.length_a   1.000
_cell.length_b   1.000
_cell.length_c   1.000
_cell.angle_alpha   90.00
_cell.angle_beta   90.00
_cell.angle_gamma   90.00
#
_symmetry.space_group_name_H-M   'P 1'
#
loop_
_entity.id
_entity.type
_entity.pdbx_description
1 polymer ?
#
loop_
_entity_poly.entity_id
_entity_poly.type
_entity_poly.pdbx_seq_one_letter_code
_entity_poly.pdbx_strand_id
1 'polypeptide(L)' 'MKSSDTTTKKTELVISAAASLQDALKEIESAFNDEHPNVTLTNNFGSSGALKQQIAQGAKADLFSLQLKRPLMSL' A
#
# COMPACT_ATOMS: atom_id res chain seq x y z
N MET A 1 34.24 -8.46 11.32
CA MET A 1 33.89 -7.02 11.37
C MET A 1 32.54 -6.87 10.69
N LYS A 2 31.52 -6.36 11.40
CA LYS A 2 30.19 -6.08 10.85
C LYS A 2 30.29 -4.80 10.02
N SER A 3 30.43 -4.94 8.72
CA SER A 3 30.28 -3.82 7.80
C SER A 3 28.80 -3.47 7.74
N SER A 4 28.45 -2.34 8.34
CA SER A 4 27.15 -1.68 8.22
C SER A 4 26.92 -1.34 6.75
N ASP A 5 26.25 -2.23 6.03
CA ASP A 5 25.69 -1.97 4.71
C ASP A 5 24.46 -1.07 4.89
N THR A 6 24.70 0.20 5.21
CA THR A 6 23.72 1.28 5.02
C THR A 6 23.69 1.65 3.54
N THR A 7 23.52 0.65 2.68
CA THR A 7 23.03 0.90 1.34
C THR A 7 21.57 1.24 1.54
N THR A 8 21.20 2.50 1.36
CA THR A 8 19.80 2.95 1.26
C THR A 8 19.15 2.15 0.14
N LYS A 9 18.69 0.95 0.48
CA LYS A 9 18.05 0.03 -0.45
C LYS A 9 16.76 0.73 -0.84
N LYS A 10 16.67 1.06 -2.12
CA LYS A 10 15.45 1.65 -2.67
C LYS A 10 14.38 0.59 -2.58
N THR A 11 13.49 0.70 -1.60
CA THR A 11 12.45 -0.29 -1.34
C THR A 11 11.21 0.15 -2.06
N GLU A 12 10.72 -0.68 -2.98
CA GLU A 12 9.43 -0.44 -3.61
C GLU A 12 8.37 -1.23 -2.84
N LEU A 13 7.28 -0.56 -2.47
CA LEU A 13 6.14 -1.15 -1.76
C LEU A 13 4.90 -1.00 -2.62
N VAL A 14 4.27 -2.12 -2.97
CA VAL A 14 3.03 -2.09 -3.75
C VAL A 14 1.81 -2.16 -2.83
N ILE A 15 1.05 -1.07 -2.76
CA ILE A 15 -0.17 -0.96 -1.96
C ILE A 15 -1.38 -1.20 -2.85
N SER A 16 -2.05 -2.33 -2.66
CA SER A 16 -3.33 -2.62 -3.31
C SER A 16 -4.48 -2.24 -2.39
N ALA A 17 -5.25 -1.22 -2.75
CA ALA A 17 -6.32 -0.69 -1.90
C ALA A 17 -7.61 -0.42 -2.67
N ALA A 18 -8.73 -0.39 -1.96
CA ALA A 18 -9.98 0.07 -2.54
C ALA A 18 -9.85 1.52 -3.03
N ALA A 19 -10.42 1.82 -4.20
CA ALA A 19 -10.38 3.18 -4.77
C ALA A 19 -10.93 4.26 -3.82
N SER A 20 -11.84 3.91 -2.91
CA SER A 20 -12.37 4.83 -1.89
C SER A 20 -11.35 5.24 -0.81
N LEU A 21 -10.17 4.61 -0.76
CA LEU A 21 -9.07 4.94 0.16
C LEU A 21 -7.97 5.78 -0.51
N GLN A 22 -8.13 6.13 -1.79
CA GLN A 22 -7.09 6.80 -2.57
C GLN A 22 -6.66 8.14 -1.97
N ASP A 23 -7.61 8.98 -1.54
CA ASP A 23 -7.28 10.30 -1.01
C ASP A 23 -6.57 10.22 0.36
N ALA A 24 -7.00 9.30 1.22
CA ALA A 24 -6.34 9.04 2.50
C ALA A 24 -4.91 8.47 2.31
N LEU A 25 -4.72 7.60 1.32
CA LEU A 25 -3.39 7.04 1.03
C LEU A 25 -2.44 8.09 0.46
N LYS A 26 -2.91 9.04 -0.36
CA LYS A 26 -2.08 10.16 -0.83
C LYS A 26 -1.58 11.04 0.31
N GLU A 27 -2.41 11.32 1.32
CA GLU A 27 -1.97 12.06 2.52
C GLU A 27 -0.87 11.29 3.27
N ILE A 28 -1.06 9.99 3.46
CA ILE A 28 -0.08 9.11 4.11
C ILE A 28 1.21 9.05 3.30
N GLU A 29 1.13 8.92 1.97
CA GLU A 29 2.29 8.90 1.07
C GLU A 29 3.12 10.16 1.18
N SER A 30 2.48 11.33 1.23
CA SER A 30 3.20 12.59 1.36
C SER A 30 4.01 12.63 2.65
N ALA A 31 3.40 12.27 3.78
CA ALA A 31 4.07 12.23 5.08
C ALA A 31 5.16 11.14 5.13
N PHE A 32 4.87 9.95 4.59
CA PHE A 32 5.79 8.82 4.59
C PHE A 32 7.00 9.06 3.68
N ASN A 33 6.83 9.72 2.54
CA ASN A 33 7.93 10.03 1.61
C ASN A 33 8.90 11.08 2.20
N ASP A 34 8.39 11.99 3.02
CA ASP A 34 9.24 12.95 3.76
C ASP A 34 10.11 12.24 4.81
N GLU A 35 9.57 11.23 5.51
CA GLU A 35 10.33 10.44 6.48
C GLU A 35 11.21 9.35 5.84
N HIS A 36 10.82 8.84 4.66
CA HIS A 36 11.45 7.71 3.99
C HIS A 36 11.69 7.96 2.48
N PRO A 37 12.58 8.89 2.12
CA PRO A 37 12.85 9.25 0.72
C PRO A 37 13.44 8.12 -0.13
N ASN A 38 13.93 7.06 0.52
CA ASN A 38 14.45 5.86 -0.11
C ASN A 38 13.38 4.79 -0.37
N VAL A 39 12.11 5.06 -0.06
CA VAL A 39 11.01 4.12 -0.28
C VAL A 39 10.10 4.68 -1.37
N THR A 40 9.77 3.87 -2.37
CA THR A 40 8.84 4.22 -3.44
C THR A 40 7.53 3.47 -3.20
N LEU A 41 6.45 4.23 -3.03
CA LEU A 41 5.11 3.67 -2.86
C LEU A 41 4.43 3.59 -4.22
N THR A 42 4.02 2.40 -4.61
CA THR A 42 3.30 2.12 -5.86
C THR A 42 1.89 1.70 -5.50
N ASN A 43 0.89 2.52 -5.83
CA ASN A 43 -0.49 2.22 -5.48
C ASN A 43 -1.25 1.58 -6.63
N ASN A 44 -1.94 0.50 -6.32
CA ASN A 44 -2.87 -0.18 -7.20
C ASN A 44 -4.28 -0.06 -6.62
N PHE A 45 -5.04 0.91 -7.13
CA PHE A 45 -6.41 1.15 -6.70
C PHE A 45 -7.38 0.37 -7.58
N GLY A 46 -8.29 -0.37 -6.95
CA GLY A 46 -9.26 -1.16 -7.70
C GLY A 46 -10.49 -1.51 -6.90
N SER A 47 -11.51 -2.04 -7.59
CA SER A 47 -12.60 -2.75 -6.93
C SER A 47 -12.09 -4.08 -6.35
N SER A 48 -12.74 -4.60 -5.31
CA SER A 48 -12.33 -5.86 -4.69
C SER A 48 -12.23 -7.01 -5.70
N GLY A 49 -13.11 -7.04 -6.72
CA GLY A 49 -13.06 -8.02 -7.81
C GLY A 49 -11.82 -7.88 -8.70
N ALA A 50 -11.48 -6.65 -9.10
CA ALA A 50 -10.30 -6.38 -9.92
C ALA A 50 -9.00 -6.71 -9.18
N LEU A 51 -8.89 -6.31 -7.91
CA LEU A 51 -7.70 -6.61 -7.11
C LEU A 51 -7.52 -8.11 -6.88
N LYS A 52 -8.62 -8.85 -6.63
CA LYS A 52 -8.57 -10.32 -6.54
C LYS A 52 -8.08 -10.96 -7.83
N GLN A 53 -8.53 -10.49 -8.99
CA GLN A 53 -8.03 -10.97 -10.28
C GLN A 53 -6.55 -10.66 -10.47
N GLN A 54 -6.10 -9.46 -10.11
CA GLN A 54 -4.69 -9.09 -10.21
C GLN A 54 -3.82 -9.97 -9.30
N ILE A 55 -4.23 -10.21 -8.04
CA ILE A 55 -3.54 -11.12 -7.12
C ILE A 55 -3.52 -12.54 -7.69
N ALA A 56 -4.63 -13.03 -8.26
CA ALA A 56 -4.69 -14.34 -8.90
C ALA A 56 -3.79 -14.46 -10.14
N GLN A 57 -3.53 -13.35 -10.84
CA GLN A 57 -2.62 -13.26 -11.98
C GLN A 57 -1.15 -13.07 -11.56
N GLY A 58 -0.86 -13.04 -10.25
CA GLY A 58 0.50 -12.90 -9.74
C GLY A 58 0.97 -11.45 -9.61
N ALA A 59 0.06 -10.47 -9.57
CA ALA A 59 0.42 -9.11 -9.24
C ALA A 59 1.04 -9.05 -7.84
N LYS A 60 2.20 -8.39 -7.73
CA LYS A 60 2.80 -8.07 -6.44
C LYS A 60 1.87 -7.15 -5.67
N ALA A 61 1.50 -7.56 -4.46
CA ALA A 61 0.80 -6.73 -3.50
C ALA A 61 1.42 -7.01 -2.13
N ASP A 62 2.21 -6.06 -1.62
CA ASP A 62 2.82 -6.17 -0.29
C ASP A 62 1.82 -5.83 0.81
N LEU A 63 0.85 -4.96 0.50
CA LEU A 63 -0.23 -4.59 1.41
C LEU A 63 -1.59 -4.62 0.68
N PHE A 64 -2.58 -5.27 1.29
CA PHE A 64 -3.93 -5.35 0.76
C PHE A 64 -4.94 -4.82 1.77
N SER A 65 -5.57 -3.68 1.48
CA SER A 65 -6.54 -3.04 2.37
C SER A 65 -7.93 -3.02 1.75
N LEU A 66 -8.83 -3.80 2.36
CA LEU A 66 -10.26 -3.79 2.04
C LEU A 66 -10.97 -2.80 2.94
N GLN A 67 -11.65 -1.80 2.37
CA GLN A 67 -12.49 -0.89 3.14
C GLN A 67 -13.74 -1.65 3.63
N LEU A 68 -13.63 -2.33 4.77
CA LEU A 68 -14.77 -2.87 5.50
C LEU A 68 -15.33 -1.74 6.38
N LYS A 69 -16.24 -0.92 5.83
CA LYS A 69 -17.16 -0.18 6.70
C LYS A 69 -18.03 -1.24 7.38
N ARG A 70 -17.67 -1.68 8.60
CA ARG A 70 -18.67 -2.31 9.46
C ARG A 70 -19.75 -1.26 9.68
N PRO A 71 -21.01 -1.47 9.28
CA PRO A 71 -22.06 -0.70 9.89
C PRO A 71 -21.98 -1.04 11.38
N LEU A 72 -21.78 -0.03 12.23
CA LEU A 72 -22.10 -0.17 13.65
C LEU A 72 -23.60 -0.46 13.67
N MET A 73 -23.97 -1.74 13.73
CA MET A 73 -25.33 -2.13 14.09
C MET A 73 -25.53 -1.56 15.50
N SER A 74 -26.29 -0.47 15.57
CA SER A 74 -26.87 -0.03 16.84
C SER A 74 -27.71 -1.20 17.34
N LEU A 75 -27.25 -1.83 18.42
CA LEU A 75 -28.09 -2.71 19.24
C LEU A 75 -29.07 -1.86 20.06
#